data_AF-A0A401GY30-F1
#
_entry.id   AF-A0A401GY30-F1
#
_cell.length_a   1.000
_cell.length_b   1.000
_cell.length_c   1.000
_cell.angle_alpha   90.00
_cell.angle_beta   90.00
_cell.angle_gamma   90.00
#
_symmetry.space_group_name_H-M   'P 1'
#
loop_
_entity.id
_entity.type
_entity.pdbx_description
1 polymer ?
#
loop_
_entity_poly.entity_id
_entity_poly.type
_entity_poly.pdbx_seq_one_letter_code
_entity_poly.pdbx_strand_id
1 'polypeptide(L)'
;MPPRIANEQAAPKPKGTAKGKKKNGNPGSRAAKAIAGPPSGPTSAANDVTSDLQKHVEELQAQLAEQKSLREAAELHAKTSNAVQVKEKTLIPKPPGSAGAGFNLQVEMGLEDNDAQYQAILRIMLQTFPMMRDFVNDWPTAEIIKQYMRNKRKYAVGTGTLEPRNVRMKGMPGANVGGSRKKGGTSNMAMGQSSASGEEENESVEVDRGDRAGEEEHAN
;
A
#
# COMPACT_ATOMS: atom_id res chain seq x y z
N MET A 1 5.69 -33.86 4.70
CA MET A 1 6.28 -32.69 5.38
C MET A 1 6.85 -31.76 4.32
N PRO A 2 6.26 -30.58 4.07
CA PRO A 2 6.80 -29.65 3.08
C PRO A 2 8.05 -28.93 3.63
N PRO A 3 9.08 -28.69 2.78
CA PRO A 3 10.30 -28.02 3.20
C PRO A 3 10.06 -26.54 3.51
N ARG A 4 10.68 -26.09 4.61
CA ARG A 4 10.64 -24.74 5.15
C ARG A 4 11.56 -23.85 4.30
N ILE A 5 10.97 -23.01 3.44
CA ILE A 5 11.73 -22.02 2.67
C ILE A 5 12.12 -20.88 3.61
N ALA A 6 13.37 -20.91 4.09
CA ALA A 6 13.99 -19.80 4.79
C ALA A 6 14.33 -18.70 3.76
N ASN A 7 13.59 -17.60 3.77
CA ASN A 7 13.89 -16.44 2.95
C ASN A 7 14.69 -15.44 3.79
N GLU A 8 15.99 -15.70 3.90
CA GLU A 8 16.97 -14.82 4.51
C GLU A 8 17.75 -14.13 3.39
N GLN A 9 17.25 -12.98 2.93
CA GLN A 9 18.03 -12.04 2.14
C GLN A 9 17.90 -10.66 2.74
N ALA A 10 18.71 -10.44 3.77
CA ALA A 10 19.09 -9.12 4.22
C ALA A 10 20.41 -8.74 3.55
N ALA A 11 20.37 -7.79 2.61
CA ALA A 11 21.51 -6.93 2.24
C ALA A 11 21.04 -5.83 1.25
N PRO A 12 21.80 -4.74 1.05
CA PRO A 12 22.31 -3.80 2.04
C PRO A 12 21.88 -2.36 1.68
N LYS A 13 21.74 -1.48 2.68
CA LYS A 13 21.57 -0.03 2.42
C LYS A 13 22.91 0.59 2.01
N PRO A 14 23.09 1.15 0.80
CA PRO A 14 24.27 1.97 0.52
C PRO A 14 24.09 3.36 1.15
N LYS A 15 24.76 3.57 2.30
CA LYS A 15 25.06 4.91 2.81
C LYS A 15 26.28 5.44 2.07
N GLY A 16 26.19 6.65 1.51
CA GLY A 16 27.39 7.41 1.13
C GLY A 16 27.21 8.33 -0.06
N THR A 17 26.52 9.46 0.12
CA THR A 17 26.66 10.61 -0.78
C THR A 17 28.04 11.23 -0.56
N ALA A 18 29.04 10.79 -1.33
CA ALA A 18 30.35 11.42 -1.35
C ALA A 18 30.27 12.76 -2.14
N LYS A 19 30.29 13.87 -1.41
CA LYS A 19 30.51 15.22 -1.95
C LYS A 19 31.94 15.31 -2.53
N GLY A 20 32.09 15.00 -3.82
CA GLY A 20 33.29 15.29 -4.60
C GLY A 20 33.38 16.79 -4.92
N LYS A 21 34.23 17.50 -4.18
CA LYS A 21 34.54 18.92 -4.36
C LYS A 21 35.40 19.09 -5.62
N LYS A 22 34.81 19.59 -6.71
CA LYS A 22 35.53 20.04 -7.92
C LYS A 22 36.53 21.14 -7.54
N LYS A 23 37.84 20.85 -7.66
CA LYS A 23 38.88 21.87 -7.79
C LYS A 23 39.28 21.90 -9.27
N ASN A 24 38.69 22.83 -10.02
CA ASN A 24 39.20 23.22 -11.33
C ASN A 24 40.45 24.09 -11.10
N GLY A 25 41.60 23.43 -10.96
CA GLY A 25 42.89 24.09 -11.09
C GLY A 25 43.21 24.24 -12.57
N ASN A 26 43.12 25.46 -13.08
CA ASN A 26 43.68 25.88 -14.36
C ASN A 26 45.16 26.23 -14.12
N PRO A 27 46.15 25.41 -14.51
CA PRO A 27 47.53 25.87 -14.56
C PRO A 27 47.68 26.72 -15.81
N GLY A 28 47.79 28.02 -15.59
CA GLY A 28 48.10 29.00 -16.61
C GLY A 28 49.37 28.66 -17.40
N SER A 29 49.29 29.00 -18.68
CA SER A 29 50.28 29.82 -19.36
C SER A 29 51.76 29.48 -19.10
N ARG A 30 52.34 28.66 -19.97
CA ARG A 30 53.77 28.80 -20.31
C ARG A 30 53.93 29.13 -21.79
N ALA A 31 54.32 30.38 -21.99
CA ALA A 31 55.08 30.99 -23.06
C ALA A 31 55.50 30.11 -24.26
N ALA A 32 54.98 30.56 -25.41
CA ALA A 32 55.61 30.68 -26.72
C ALA A 32 57.02 30.08 -26.90
N LYS A 33 57.12 29.15 -27.87
CA LYS A 33 58.30 29.03 -28.71
C LYS A 33 57.83 28.96 -30.16
N ALA A 34 58.06 30.05 -30.88
CA ALA A 34 57.80 30.16 -32.31
C ALA A 34 58.70 29.16 -33.05
N ILE A 35 58.08 28.16 -33.68
CA ILE A 35 58.73 27.31 -34.69
C ILE A 35 58.01 27.64 -35.99
N ALA A 36 58.67 28.47 -36.79
CA ALA A 36 58.27 28.78 -38.15
C ALA A 36 58.42 27.53 -39.02
N GLY A 37 57.35 27.17 -39.72
CA GLY A 37 57.32 26.10 -40.71
C GLY A 37 55.88 25.67 -40.99
N PRO A 38 55.23 26.16 -42.05
CA PRO A 38 53.89 25.69 -42.42
C PRO A 38 53.98 24.23 -42.91
N PRO A 39 53.35 23.24 -42.26
CA PRO A 39 53.22 21.91 -42.84
C PRO A 39 52.23 22.02 -44.00
N SER A 40 52.78 21.89 -45.20
CA SER A 40 52.07 21.78 -46.46
C SER A 40 51.10 20.60 -46.44
N GLY A 41 49.83 20.88 -46.73
CA GLY A 41 48.88 19.92 -47.27
C GLY A 41 48.07 19.13 -46.23
N PRO A 42 46.74 19.34 -46.13
CA PRO A 42 45.87 18.37 -45.46
C PRO A 42 45.98 17.05 -46.22
N THR A 43 46.58 16.05 -45.58
CA THR A 43 46.64 14.69 -46.10
C THR A 43 45.21 14.15 -46.17
N SER A 44 44.86 13.51 -47.29
CA SER A 44 43.52 12.97 -47.59
C SER A 44 42.86 12.20 -46.44
N ALA A 45 43.65 11.55 -45.59
CA ALA A 45 43.18 10.79 -44.44
C ALA A 45 42.50 11.64 -43.35
N ALA A 46 42.80 12.94 -43.24
CA ALA A 46 42.14 13.82 -42.28
C ALA A 46 40.68 14.12 -42.66
N ASN A 47 40.38 14.16 -43.97
CA ASN A 47 39.02 14.41 -44.45
C ASN A 47 38.09 13.21 -44.20
N ASP A 48 38.62 11.98 -44.30
CA ASP A 48 37.85 10.75 -44.03
C ASP A 48 37.40 10.70 -42.56
N VAL A 49 38.30 11.02 -41.63
CA VAL A 49 37.98 11.08 -40.18
C VAL A 49 36.92 12.14 -39.89
N THR A 50 36.97 13.30 -40.56
CA THR A 50 35.94 14.34 -40.36
C THR A 50 34.56 13.92 -40.88
N SER A 51 34.51 13.15 -41.97
CA SER A 51 33.27 12.62 -42.54
C SER A 51 32.61 11.61 -41.59
N ASP A 52 33.40 10.69 -41.02
CA ASP A 52 32.87 9.70 -40.08
C ASP A 52 32.42 10.34 -38.76
N LEU A 53 33.13 11.37 -38.29
CA LEU A 53 32.70 12.12 -37.11
C LEU A 53 31.38 12.86 -37.35
N GLN A 54 31.20 13.45 -38.53
CA GLN A 54 29.95 14.12 -38.92
C GLN A 54 28.77 13.14 -38.94
N LYS A 55 28.95 11.95 -39.54
CA LYS A 55 27.92 10.90 -39.52
C LYS A 55 27.50 10.51 -38.10
N HIS A 56 28.45 10.36 -37.18
CA HIS A 56 28.14 10.02 -35.79
C HIS A 56 27.38 11.14 -35.06
N VAL A 57 27.68 12.40 -35.36
CA VAL A 57 26.95 13.54 -34.80
C VAL A 57 25.50 13.55 -35.30
N GLU A 58 25.29 13.31 -36.59
CA GLU A 58 23.95 13.21 -37.19
C GLU A 58 23.15 12.04 -36.59
N GLU A 59 23.78 10.88 -36.43
CA GLU A 59 23.18 9.69 -35.82
C GLU A 59 22.74 9.95 -34.36
N LEU A 60 23.61 10.54 -33.53
CA LEU A 60 23.27 10.88 -32.15
C LEU A 60 22.15 11.92 -32.05
N GLN A 61 22.10 12.88 -32.98
CA GLN A 61 21.01 13.85 -33.04
C GLN A 61 19.67 13.17 -33.40
N ALA A 62 19.68 12.18 -34.31
CA ALA A 62 18.48 11.41 -34.64
C ALA A 62 17.96 10.61 -33.44
N GLN A 63 18.85 9.94 -32.68
CA GLN A 63 18.45 9.19 -31.48
C GLN A 63 17.83 10.10 -30.40
N LEU A 64 18.35 11.31 -30.22
CA LEU A 64 17.79 12.27 -29.27
C LEU A 64 16.42 12.79 -29.71
N ALA A 65 16.20 12.96 -31.02
CA ALA A 65 14.89 13.35 -31.55
C ALA A 65 13.84 12.25 -31.33
N GLU A 66 14.22 10.99 -31.56
CA GLU A 66 13.35 9.82 -31.34
C GLU A 66 12.96 9.67 -29.87
N GLN A 67 13.91 9.77 -28.93
CA GLN A 67 13.58 9.67 -27.51
C GLN A 67 12.66 10.81 -27.03
N LYS A 68 12.81 12.01 -27.60
CA LYS A 68 11.95 13.15 -27.27
C LYS A 68 10.53 12.94 -27.77
N SER A 69 10.34 12.50 -29.02
CA SER A 69 9.00 12.25 -29.56
C SER A 69 8.29 11.12 -28.81
N LEU A 70 9.02 10.08 -28.40
CA LEU A 70 8.47 8.98 -27.60
C LEU A 70 8.00 9.45 -26.21
N ARG A 71 8.77 10.33 -25.56
CA ARG A 71 8.37 10.93 -24.28
C ARG A 71 7.17 11.85 -24.41
N GLU A 72 7.13 12.68 -25.46
CA GLU A 72 6.01 13.57 -25.73
C GLU A 72 4.72 12.79 -26.00
N ALA A 73 4.80 11.71 -26.79
CA ALA A 73 3.67 10.81 -27.01
C ALA A 73 3.18 10.17 -25.70
N ALA A 74 4.09 9.68 -24.85
CA ALA A 74 3.75 9.12 -23.54
C ALA A 74 3.09 10.16 -22.62
N GLU A 75 3.55 11.41 -22.64
CA GLU A 75 2.97 12.49 -21.85
C GLU A 75 1.55 12.86 -22.33
N LEU A 76 1.31 12.88 -23.64
CA LEU A 76 -0.03 13.09 -24.20
C LEU A 76 -1.00 11.96 -23.80
N HIS A 77 -0.53 10.71 -23.77
CA HIS A 77 -1.30 9.57 -23.25
C HIS A 77 -1.60 9.66 -21.74
N ALA A 78 -0.64 10.13 -20.93
CA ALA A 78 -0.85 10.34 -19.50
C ALA A 78 -1.86 11.48 -19.22
N LYS A 79 -1.82 12.55 -20.01
CA LYS A 79 -2.75 13.68 -19.89
C LYS A 79 -4.18 13.30 -20.30
N THR A 80 -4.32 12.55 -21.39
CA THR A 80 -5.63 12.09 -21.87
C THR A 80 -6.28 11.06 -20.93
N SER A 81 -5.50 10.16 -20.33
CA SER A 81 -6.03 9.20 -19.33
C SER A 81 -6.48 9.85 -18.02
N ASN A 82 -5.91 10.99 -17.62
CA ASN A 82 -6.40 11.77 -16.48
C ASN A 82 -7.66 12.61 -16.79
N ALA A 83 -7.90 12.98 -18.06
CA ALA A 83 -9.03 13.80 -18.47
C ALA A 83 -10.30 12.99 -18.79
N VAL A 84 -10.18 11.67 -19.01
CA VAL A 84 -11.33 10.77 -19.15
C VAL A 84 -11.95 10.52 -17.77
N GLN A 85 -12.76 11.48 -17.35
CA GLN A 85 -13.94 11.30 -16.52
C GLN A 85 -13.75 10.49 -15.23
N VAL A 86 -13.15 11.12 -14.23
CA VAL A 86 -13.80 11.06 -12.91
C VAL A 86 -15.10 11.86 -13.03
N LYS A 87 -16.14 11.28 -13.65
CA LYS A 87 -17.50 11.65 -13.22
C LYS A 87 -17.46 11.37 -11.73
N GLU A 88 -17.51 12.41 -10.91
CA GLU A 88 -17.64 12.29 -9.46
C GLU A 88 -18.82 11.37 -9.22
N LYS A 89 -18.52 10.08 -9.01
CA LYS A 89 -19.52 9.14 -8.56
C LYS A 89 -20.00 9.74 -7.26
N THR A 90 -21.29 10.01 -7.17
CA THR A 90 -21.92 10.47 -5.93
C THR A 90 -21.66 9.40 -4.88
N LEU A 91 -20.57 9.56 -4.14
CA LEU A 91 -20.14 8.58 -3.16
C LEU A 91 -21.22 8.51 -2.09
N ILE A 92 -21.61 7.30 -1.72
CA ILE A 92 -22.64 7.08 -0.71
C ILE A 92 -22.06 7.56 0.63
N PRO A 93 -22.60 8.64 1.23
CA PRO A 93 -22.08 9.16 2.47
C PRO A 93 -22.37 8.17 3.60
N LYS A 94 -21.52 8.20 4.63
CA LYS A 94 -21.74 7.42 5.84
C LYS A 94 -23.04 7.89 6.53
N PRO A 95 -23.94 7.00 6.95
CA PRO A 95 -25.16 7.40 7.63
C PRO A 95 -24.86 8.15 8.93
N PRO A 96 -25.64 9.19 9.27
CA PRO A 96 -25.47 9.93 10.50
C PRO A 96 -25.68 9.02 11.71
N GLY A 97 -24.88 9.21 12.78
CA GLY A 97 -24.96 8.39 13.99
C GLY A 97 -24.14 7.09 13.96
N SER A 98 -23.60 6.68 12.81
CA SER A 98 -22.71 5.52 12.75
C SER A 98 -21.38 5.81 13.45
N ALA A 99 -21.12 5.08 14.54
CA ALA A 99 -19.89 5.16 15.32
C ALA A 99 -18.65 5.13 14.42
N GLY A 100 -17.74 6.08 14.58
CA GLY A 100 -16.47 6.07 13.83
C GLY A 100 -15.82 7.41 13.54
N ALA A 101 -16.17 8.50 14.23
CA ALA A 101 -15.40 9.75 14.20
C ALA A 101 -14.00 9.64 14.88
N GLY A 102 -13.56 8.44 15.26
CA GLY A 102 -12.24 8.18 15.84
C GLY A 102 -11.83 6.71 15.76
N PHE A 103 -12.42 5.95 14.84
CA PHE A 103 -12.06 4.55 14.67
C PHE A 103 -11.02 4.42 13.56
N ASN A 104 -9.77 4.14 13.91
CA ASN A 104 -8.73 3.83 12.96
C ASN A 104 -8.70 2.30 12.73
N LEU A 105 -9.04 1.87 11.52
CA LEU A 105 -9.10 0.46 11.17
C LEU A 105 -7.72 -0.22 11.19
N GLN A 106 -6.66 0.52 10.85
CA GLN A 106 -5.29 0.01 10.91
C GLN A 106 -4.91 -0.36 12.35
N VAL A 107 -5.27 0.51 13.32
CA VAL A 107 -5.08 0.29 14.76
C VAL A 107 -5.79 -0.97 15.22
N GLU A 108 -7.08 -1.14 14.91
CA GLU A 108 -7.82 -2.33 15.37
C GLU A 108 -7.32 -3.63 14.73
N MET A 109 -6.80 -3.58 13.50
CA MET A 109 -6.17 -4.73 12.85
C MET A 109 -4.75 -5.00 13.33
N GLY A 110 -4.15 -4.13 14.15
CA GLY A 110 -2.74 -4.22 14.55
C GLY A 110 -1.79 -4.03 13.37
N LEU A 111 -2.20 -3.24 12.37
CA LEU A 111 -1.44 -2.96 11.15
C LEU A 111 -0.92 -1.52 11.11
N GLU A 112 -0.81 -0.84 12.25
CA GLU A 112 -0.31 0.55 12.35
C GLU A 112 1.08 0.71 11.73
N ASP A 113 1.94 -0.30 11.90
CA ASP A 113 3.30 -0.28 11.38
C ASP A 113 3.43 -0.93 9.99
N ASN A 114 2.32 -1.43 9.41
CA ASN A 114 2.33 -2.19 8.16
C ASN A 114 1.25 -1.72 7.17
N ASP A 115 1.44 -0.50 6.68
CA ASP A 115 0.61 0.10 5.64
C ASP A 115 0.52 -0.77 4.38
N ALA A 116 1.60 -1.45 4.00
CA ALA A 116 1.62 -2.29 2.80
C ALA A 116 0.63 -3.46 2.91
N GLN A 117 0.57 -4.11 4.07
CA GLN A 117 -0.38 -5.20 4.32
C GLN A 117 -1.82 -4.67 4.38
N TYR A 118 -2.03 -3.50 4.99
CA TYR A 118 -3.34 -2.85 5.01
C TYR A 118 -3.85 -2.57 3.60
N GLN A 119 -3.01 -1.98 2.75
CA GLN A 119 -3.34 -1.68 1.35
C GLN A 119 -3.58 -2.95 0.52
N ALA A 120 -2.86 -4.04 0.80
CA ALA A 120 -3.09 -5.33 0.14
C ALA A 120 -4.49 -5.88 0.46
N ILE A 121 -4.92 -5.82 1.73
CA ILE A 121 -6.27 -6.25 2.14
C ILE A 121 -7.34 -5.38 1.46
N LEU A 122 -7.15 -4.06 1.46
CA LEU A 122 -8.08 -3.16 0.77
C LEU A 122 -8.16 -3.47 -0.73
N ARG A 123 -7.02 -3.67 -1.40
CA ARG A 123 -6.98 -4.02 -2.82
C ARG A 123 -7.75 -5.31 -3.11
N ILE A 124 -7.55 -6.35 -2.31
CA ILE A 124 -8.26 -7.62 -2.47
C ILE A 124 -9.77 -7.40 -2.29
N MET A 125 -10.20 -6.70 -1.23
CA MET A 125 -11.61 -6.38 -1.01
C MET A 125 -12.23 -5.61 -2.18
N LEU A 126 -11.54 -4.60 -2.70
CA LEU A 126 -11.99 -3.78 -3.84
C LEU A 126 -11.95 -4.52 -5.19
N GLN A 127 -11.22 -5.63 -5.28
CA GLN A 127 -11.22 -6.54 -6.44
C GLN A 127 -12.38 -7.54 -6.34
N THR A 128 -12.59 -8.11 -5.15
CA THR A 128 -13.65 -9.11 -4.91
C THR A 128 -15.04 -8.48 -4.89
N PHE A 129 -15.17 -7.26 -4.36
CA PHE A 129 -16.45 -6.57 -4.21
C PHE A 129 -16.43 -5.20 -4.89
N PRO A 130 -16.64 -5.13 -6.21
CA PRO A 130 -16.58 -3.87 -6.96
C PRO A 130 -17.51 -2.76 -6.42
N MET A 131 -18.66 -3.15 -5.85
CA MET A 131 -19.63 -2.21 -5.24
C MET A 131 -19.07 -1.42 -4.04
N MET A 132 -18.00 -1.91 -3.39
CA MET A 132 -17.36 -1.21 -2.26
C MET A 132 -16.75 0.13 -2.68
N ARG A 133 -16.42 0.31 -3.96
CA ARG A 133 -15.78 1.52 -4.50
C ARG A 133 -16.68 2.75 -4.48
N ASP A 134 -17.99 2.56 -4.31
CA ASP A 134 -18.96 3.65 -4.35
C ASP A 134 -19.20 4.30 -2.97
N PHE A 135 -18.54 3.81 -1.91
CA PHE A 135 -18.69 4.33 -0.55
C PHE A 135 -17.56 5.28 -0.14
N VAL A 136 -17.92 6.38 0.55
CA VAL A 136 -16.92 7.32 1.09
C VAL A 136 -16.04 6.64 2.13
N ASN A 137 -14.71 6.79 1.98
CA ASN A 137 -13.69 6.30 2.92
C ASN A 137 -13.80 4.80 3.26
N ASP A 138 -14.33 3.99 2.35
CA ASP A 138 -14.46 2.54 2.50
C ASP A 138 -15.13 2.11 3.83
N TRP A 139 -16.10 2.90 4.32
CA TRP A 139 -16.74 2.64 5.62
C TRP A 139 -17.37 1.23 5.75
N PRO A 140 -17.96 0.61 4.70
CA PRO A 140 -18.51 -0.74 4.83
C PRO A 140 -17.41 -1.79 5.01
N THR A 141 -16.28 -1.63 4.32
CA THR A 141 -15.10 -2.49 4.47
C THR A 141 -14.63 -2.46 5.92
N ALA A 142 -14.59 -1.27 6.53
CA ALA A 142 -14.26 -1.13 7.94
C ALA A 142 -15.25 -1.84 8.87
N GLU A 143 -16.56 -1.76 8.61
CA GLU A 143 -17.56 -2.47 9.42
C GLU A 143 -17.48 -3.99 9.29
N ILE A 144 -17.26 -4.50 8.08
CA ILE A 144 -17.10 -5.94 7.84
C ILE A 144 -15.88 -6.46 8.60
N ILE A 145 -14.75 -5.75 8.52
CA ILE A 145 -13.53 -6.14 9.23
C ILE A 145 -13.74 -6.06 10.74
N LYS A 146 -14.38 -5.01 11.26
CA LYS A 146 -14.73 -4.93 12.68
C LYS A 146 -15.56 -6.13 13.12
N GLN A 147 -16.59 -6.47 12.35
CA GLN A 147 -17.48 -7.59 12.68
C GLN A 147 -16.71 -8.91 12.67
N TYR A 148 -15.87 -9.13 11.66
CA TYR A 148 -14.97 -10.29 11.61
C TYR A 148 -14.05 -10.36 12.83
N MET A 149 -13.43 -9.25 13.22
CA MET A 149 -12.53 -9.21 14.38
C MET A 149 -13.27 -9.44 15.70
N ARG A 150 -14.50 -8.90 15.85
CA ARG A 150 -15.36 -9.19 17.01
C ARG A 150 -15.69 -10.68 17.09
N ASN A 151 -16.10 -11.28 15.98
CA ASN A 151 -16.42 -12.71 15.89
C ASN A 151 -15.20 -13.57 16.19
N LYS A 152 -14.05 -13.26 15.58
CA LYS A 152 -12.78 -13.96 15.83
C LYS A 152 -12.35 -13.87 17.29
N ARG A 153 -12.50 -12.69 17.92
CA ARG A 153 -12.20 -12.50 19.34
C ARG A 153 -13.17 -13.29 20.23
N LYS A 154 -14.48 -13.27 19.92
CA LYS A 154 -15.49 -14.08 20.62
C LYS A 154 -15.17 -15.57 20.53
N TYR A 155 -14.79 -16.05 19.35
CA TYR A 155 -14.38 -17.43 19.14
C TYR A 155 -13.12 -17.78 19.94
N ALA A 156 -12.07 -16.96 19.87
CA ALA A 156 -10.83 -17.18 20.62
C ALA A 156 -11.05 -17.23 22.15
N VAL A 157 -12.02 -16.47 22.66
CA VAL A 157 -12.44 -16.53 24.06
C VAL A 157 -13.17 -17.83 24.36
N GLY A 158 -14.09 -18.25 23.48
CA GLY A 158 -14.80 -19.53 23.62
C GLY A 158 -13.89 -20.75 23.55
N THR A 159 -12.83 -20.71 22.74
CA THR A 159 -11.83 -21.78 22.63
C THR A 159 -10.76 -21.74 23.72
N GLY A 160 -10.78 -20.75 24.62
CA GLY A 160 -9.77 -20.57 25.67
C GLY A 160 -8.41 -20.11 25.16
N THR A 161 -8.27 -19.79 23.87
CA THR A 161 -7.03 -19.24 23.28
C THR A 161 -6.75 -17.83 23.76
N LEU A 162 -7.81 -17.06 24.02
CA LEU A 162 -7.73 -15.70 24.55
C LEU A 162 -8.53 -15.60 25.85
N GLU A 163 -7.99 -14.92 26.84
CA GLU A 163 -8.73 -14.69 28.08
C GLU A 163 -9.95 -13.76 27.86
N PRO A 164 -11.06 -14.02 28.57
CA PRO A 164 -12.20 -13.12 28.60
C PRO A 164 -11.81 -11.67 28.93
N ARG A 165 -12.49 -10.70 28.30
CA ARG A 165 -12.16 -9.27 28.44
C ARG A 165 -12.17 -8.79 29.90
N ASN A 166 -13.08 -9.28 30.73
CA ASN A 166 -13.16 -8.95 32.16
C ASN A 166 -11.89 -9.37 32.94
N VAL A 167 -11.26 -10.48 32.55
CA VAL A 167 -10.00 -10.94 33.15
C VAL A 167 -8.85 -10.04 32.69
N ARG A 168 -8.72 -9.81 31.37
CA ARG A 168 -7.66 -8.98 30.80
C ARG A 168 -7.66 -7.54 31.34
N MET A 169 -8.84 -6.94 31.51
CA MET A 169 -8.94 -5.56 32.01
C MET A 169 -8.58 -5.44 33.49
N LYS A 170 -8.67 -6.53 34.27
CA LYS A 170 -8.32 -6.52 35.71
C LYS A 170 -6.81 -6.46 35.94
N GLY A 171 -6.01 -6.87 34.96
CA GLY A 171 -4.56 -6.95 35.04
C GLY A 171 -3.79 -5.83 34.33
N MET A 172 -4.43 -4.80 33.77
CA MET A 172 -3.70 -3.66 33.17
C MET A 172 -3.29 -2.65 34.24
N PRO A 173 -2.02 -2.61 34.69
CA PRO A 173 -1.55 -1.60 35.63
C PRO A 173 -1.60 -0.24 34.92
N GLY A 174 -2.39 0.69 35.45
CA GLY A 174 -2.52 2.04 34.88
C GLY A 174 -3.88 2.35 34.25
N ALA A 175 -4.82 1.40 34.20
CA ALA A 175 -6.24 1.74 34.06
C ALA A 175 -6.77 2.29 35.40
N ASN A 176 -6.18 3.38 35.88
CA ASN A 176 -6.72 4.19 36.96
C ASN A 176 -7.98 4.88 36.41
N VAL A 177 -9.09 4.14 36.39
CA VAL A 177 -10.47 4.65 36.21
C VAL A 177 -10.87 5.40 37.50
N GLY A 178 -9.96 6.26 37.98
CA GLY A 178 -10.12 7.16 39.11
C GLY A 178 -10.34 8.61 38.66
N GLY A 179 -10.73 8.81 37.41
CA GLY A 179 -11.14 10.10 36.87
C GLY A 179 -12.63 10.37 37.16
N SER A 180 -12.93 10.59 38.43
CA SER A 180 -14.06 11.33 38.98
C SER A 180 -14.90 12.11 37.94
N ARG A 181 -15.92 11.48 37.33
CA ARG A 181 -17.05 12.24 36.79
C ARG A 181 -17.90 12.66 37.97
N LYS A 182 -17.65 13.89 38.41
CA LYS A 182 -18.48 14.66 39.32
C LYS A 182 -19.95 14.46 38.94
N LYS A 183 -20.66 13.82 39.87
CA LYS A 183 -22.11 13.63 39.94
C LYS A 183 -22.81 14.98 39.71
N GLY A 184 -23.21 15.25 38.48
CA GLY A 184 -24.32 16.16 38.16
C GLY A 184 -25.33 15.28 37.44
N GLY A 185 -26.27 14.67 38.14
CA GLY A 185 -27.52 15.37 38.43
C GLY A 185 -28.48 15.18 37.27
N THR A 186 -28.79 13.94 36.91
CA THR A 186 -29.92 13.63 36.03
C THR A 186 -30.93 12.87 36.84
N SER A 187 -31.96 13.61 37.20
CA SER A 187 -33.25 13.19 37.71
C SER A 187 -33.74 11.89 37.07
N ASN A 188 -34.23 11.00 37.93
CA ASN A 188 -35.20 9.95 37.64
C ASN A 188 -36.22 10.43 36.59
N MET A 189 -36.24 9.81 35.42
CA MET A 189 -37.50 9.50 34.78
C MET A 189 -37.57 7.99 34.57
N ALA A 190 -38.40 7.39 35.40
CA ALA A 190 -38.91 6.06 35.24
C ALA A 190 -39.79 6.00 33.98
N MET A 191 -39.41 5.16 33.04
CA MET A 191 -40.24 4.54 32.01
C MET A 191 -39.34 3.41 31.50
N GLY A 192 -39.70 2.14 31.52
CA GLY A 192 -40.96 1.46 31.68
C GLY A 192 -40.60 0.06 31.23
N GLN A 193 -40.82 -0.92 32.09
CA GLN A 193 -40.52 -2.32 31.81
C GLN A 193 -41.47 -2.78 30.70
N SER A 194 -40.90 -3.25 29.59
CA SER A 194 -41.60 -4.15 28.69
C SER A 194 -40.62 -5.24 28.26
N SER A 195 -40.61 -6.27 29.08
CA SER A 195 -40.05 -7.58 28.82
C SER A 195 -40.69 -8.15 27.55
N ALA A 196 -39.88 -8.40 26.52
CA ALA A 196 -40.21 -9.34 25.46
C ALA A 196 -39.06 -10.34 25.41
N SER A 197 -39.26 -11.42 26.16
CA SER A 197 -38.52 -12.67 26.09
C SER A 197 -38.65 -13.24 24.67
N GLY A 198 -37.65 -12.99 23.83
CA GLY A 198 -37.43 -13.76 22.62
C GLY A 198 -36.53 -14.94 22.97
N GLU A 199 -37.13 -16.12 23.12
CA GLU A 199 -36.45 -17.39 23.23
C GLU A 199 -35.75 -17.66 21.88
N GLU A 200 -34.46 -17.31 21.78
CA GLU A 200 -33.62 -17.76 20.68
C GLU A 200 -33.31 -19.24 20.89
N GLU A 201 -34.14 -20.08 20.28
CA GLU A 201 -33.84 -21.49 20.03
C GLU A 201 -32.51 -21.56 19.26
N ASN A 202 -31.45 -21.93 19.97
CA ASN A 202 -30.17 -22.33 19.39
C ASN A 202 -30.39 -23.65 18.64
N GLU A 203 -30.90 -23.56 17.42
CA GLU A 203 -30.91 -24.65 16.45
C GLU A 203 -29.45 -24.95 16.09
N SER A 204 -28.87 -25.88 16.86
CA SER A 204 -27.56 -26.45 16.63
C SER A 204 -27.65 -27.28 15.35
N VAL A 205 -27.42 -26.64 14.21
CA VAL A 205 -27.23 -27.34 12.94
C VAL A 205 -25.93 -28.14 13.06
N GLU A 206 -26.05 -29.39 13.49
CA GLU A 206 -25.06 -30.43 13.23
C GLU A 206 -24.89 -30.48 11.71
N VAL A 207 -23.84 -29.83 11.23
CA VAL A 207 -23.38 -30.01 9.86
C VAL A 207 -22.81 -31.42 9.81
N ASP A 208 -23.68 -32.36 9.45
CA ASP A 208 -23.37 -33.72 9.06
C ASP A 208 -22.25 -33.65 8.02
N ARG A 209 -21.01 -33.86 8.49
CA ARG A 209 -19.85 -34.03 7.62
C ARG A 209 -19.97 -35.43 7.06
N GLY A 210 -20.82 -35.56 6.04
CA GLY A 210 -20.93 -36.75 5.23
C GLY A 210 -19.53 -37.21 4.84
N ASP A 211 -19.16 -38.34 5.42
CA ASP A 211 -18.04 -39.18 5.04
C ASP A 211 -18.13 -39.41 3.52
N ARG A 212 -17.37 -38.63 2.75
CA ARG A 212 -17.12 -38.93 1.34
C ARG A 212 -15.95 -39.91 1.27
N ALA A 213 -16.19 -41.09 1.84
CA ALA A 213 -15.36 -42.27 1.66
C ALA A 213 -15.74 -42.94 0.33
N GLY A 214 -14.73 -43.24 -0.48
CA GLY A 214 -14.75 -44.40 -1.37
C GLY A 214 -15.40 -44.22 -2.74
N GLU A 215 -14.58 -44.54 -3.75
CA GLU A 215 -14.85 -45.02 -5.13
C GLU A 215 -13.78 -44.34 -6.00
N GLU A 216 -12.53 -44.82 -6.04
CA GLU A 216 -12.06 -46.17 -6.39
C GLU A 216 -12.64 -46.71 -7.70
N GLU A 217 -11.71 -47.07 -8.60
CA GLU A 217 -11.85 -47.89 -9.80
C GLU A 217 -12.72 -47.39 -10.98
N HIS A 218 -12.06 -47.06 -12.09
CA HIS A 218 -11.95 -48.07 -13.15
C HIS A 218 -10.89 -47.69 -14.19
N ALA A 219 -9.97 -48.65 -14.40
CA ALA A 219 -9.07 -48.73 -15.53
C ALA A 219 -9.83 -49.07 -16.82
N ASN A 220 -9.54 -48.36 -17.91
CA ASN A 220 -9.07 -48.89 -19.20
C ASN A 220 -8.74 -47.76 -20.17
#